data_AF-A0AAU2BIH2-F1
#
_entry.id   AF-A0AAU2BIH2-F1
#
_cell.length_a   1.000
_cell.length_b   1.000
_cell.length_c   1.000
_cell.angle_alpha   90.00
_cell.angle_beta   90.00
_cell.angle_gamma   90.00
#
_symmetry.space_group_name_H-M   'P 1'
#
loop_
_entity.id
_entity.type
_entity.pdbx_description
1 polymer ?
#
loop_
_entity_poly.entity_id
_entity_poly.type
_entity_poly.pdbx_seq_one_letter_code
_entity_poly.pdbx_strand_id
1 'polypeptide(L)' 'MSQVFSQETHQNLLARIPHCTGREISDWLRTVEEGPCFLRFDDKVSWLRGEHDLAYGHAKAIIHEYDLRRAARRLG' A
#
# COMPACT_ATOMS: atom_id res chain seq x y z
N MET A 1 25.28 0.23 3.70
CA MET A 1 23.96 -0.42 3.73
C MET A 1 22.91 0.62 4.08
N SER A 2 22.27 1.18 3.07
CA SER A 2 21.02 1.92 3.20
C SER A 2 20.28 1.59 1.91
N GLN A 3 19.38 0.60 1.92
CA GLN A 3 18.40 0.48 0.83
C GLN A 3 17.48 1.69 0.98
N VAL A 4 17.94 2.83 0.49
CA VAL A 4 17.07 3.92 0.08
C VAL A 4 16.19 3.25 -0.96
N PHE A 5 14.99 2.83 -0.56
CA PHE A 5 13.92 2.61 -1.52
C PHE A 5 13.73 3.96 -2.18
N SER A 6 14.51 4.24 -3.22
CA SER A 6 14.38 5.45 -4.02
C SER A 6 12.91 5.59 -4.36
N GLN A 7 12.35 6.80 -4.25
CA GLN A 7 10.95 7.05 -4.61
C GLN A 7 10.61 6.45 -6.00
N GLU A 8 11.58 6.44 -6.90
CA GLU A 8 11.51 5.78 -8.21
C GLU A 8 11.21 4.27 -8.12
N THR A 9 11.86 3.52 -7.22
CA THR A 9 11.56 2.09 -6.99
C THR A 9 10.14 1.90 -6.45
N HIS A 10 9.69 2.78 -5.55
CA HIS A 10 8.33 2.73 -5.01
C HIS A 10 7.28 3.06 -6.08
N GLN A 11 7.52 4.08 -6.90
CA GLN A 11 6.66 4.43 -8.04
C GLN A 11 6.60 3.30 -9.08
N ASN A 12 7.74 2.71 -9.43
CA ASN A 12 7.79 1.56 -10.33
C ASN A 12 7.01 0.35 -9.77
N LEU A 13 7.07 0.12 -8.45
CA LEU A 13 6.28 -0.89 -7.77
C LEU A 13 4.78 -0.58 -7.85
N LEU A 14 4.36 0.64 -7.51
CA LEU A 14 2.96 1.06 -7.59
C LEU A 14 2.41 0.95 -9.01
N ALA A 15 3.20 1.34 -10.02
CA ALA A 15 2.82 1.23 -11.43
C ALA A 15 2.58 -0.23 -11.86
N ARG A 16 3.28 -1.20 -11.24
CA ARG A 16 3.13 -2.63 -11.56
C ARG A 16 1.95 -3.31 -10.88
N ILE A 17 1.47 -2.80 -9.75
CA ILE A 17 0.39 -3.44 -8.97
C ILE A 17 -0.89 -3.59 -9.80
N PRO A 18 -1.40 -2.57 -10.53
CA PRO A 18 -2.59 -2.74 -11.37
C PRO A 18 -2.43 -3.83 -12.44
N HIS A 19 -1.24 -3.95 -13.02
CA HIS A 19 -0.96 -4.99 -14.01
C HIS A 19 -0.87 -6.39 -13.39
N CYS A 20 -0.30 -6.52 -12.20
CA CYS A 20 -0.18 -7.82 -11.52
C CYS A 20 -1.47 -8.28 -10.85
N THR A 21 -2.26 -7.34 -10.33
CA THR A 21 -3.42 -7.62 -9.47
C THR A 21 -4.76 -7.40 -10.17
N GLY A 22 -4.75 -6.79 -11.36
CA GLY A 22 -5.96 -6.42 -12.09
C GLY A 22 -6.77 -5.31 -11.44
N ARG A 23 -6.25 -4.67 -10.37
CA ARG A 23 -6.95 -3.66 -9.58
C ARG A 23 -6.09 -2.42 -9.41
N GLU A 24 -6.69 -1.26 -9.67
CA GLU A 24 -6.05 0.05 -9.54
C GLU A 24 -5.60 0.34 -8.10
N ILE A 25 -4.53 1.12 -7.93
CA ILE A 25 -4.06 1.55 -6.61
C ILE A 25 -5.17 2.26 -5.83
N SER A 26 -5.93 3.14 -6.46
CA SER A 26 -7.04 3.85 -5.81
C SER A 26 -8.08 2.90 -5.20
N ASP A 27 -8.34 1.78 -5.87
CA ASP A 27 -9.28 0.77 -5.38
C ASP A 27 -8.68 -0.05 -4.24
N TRP A 28 -7.38 -0.34 -4.28
CA TRP A 28 -6.65 -0.89 -3.14
C TRP A 28 -6.69 0.03 -1.92
N LEU A 29 -6.48 1.32 -2.12
CA LEU A 29 -6.54 2.31 -1.05
C LEU A 29 -7.95 2.39 -0.44
N ARG A 30 -8.99 2.31 -1.26
CA ARG A 30 -10.38 2.19 -0.80
C ARG A 30 -10.59 0.90 -0.01
N THR A 31 -10.08 -0.23 -0.51
CA THR A 31 -10.16 -1.53 0.18
C THR A 31 -9.54 -1.45 1.58
N VAL A 32 -8.40 -0.77 1.73
CA VAL A 32 -7.74 -0.52 3.03
C VAL A 32 -8.54 0.45 3.90
N GLU A 33 -9.24 1.41 3.31
CA GLU A 33 -10.11 2.36 4.01
C GLU A 33 -11.41 1.73 4.51
N GLU A 34 -12.02 0.84 3.72
CA GLU A 34 -13.22 0.06 4.07
C GLU A 34 -12.89 -1.13 4.98
N GLY A 35 -11.65 -1.59 4.96
CA GLY A 35 -11.15 -2.68 5.78
C GLY A 35 -10.93 -2.33 7.26
N PRO A 36 -10.49 -3.32 8.05
CA PRO A 36 -10.18 -3.12 9.46
C PRO A 36 -9.14 -2.01 9.68
N CYS A 37 -9.48 -1.08 10.58
CA CYS A 37 -8.60 0.03 10.97
C CYS A 37 -7.48 -0.45 11.90
N PHE A 38 -6.46 -1.10 11.34
CA PHE A 38 -5.25 -1.43 12.09
C PHE A 38 -4.45 -0.18 12.44
N LEU A 39 -3.88 -0.17 13.64
CA LEU A 39 -3.00 0.90 14.11
C LEU A 39 -1.58 0.74 13.56
N ARG A 40 -1.10 -0.50 13.40
CA ARG A 40 0.26 -0.78 12.96
C ARG A 40 0.31 -0.98 11.45
N PHE A 41 1.40 -0.52 10.85
CA PHE A 41 1.66 -0.67 9.42
C PHE A 41 1.74 -2.15 9.01
N ASP A 42 2.47 -2.97 9.77
CA ASP A 42 2.72 -4.37 9.45
C ASP A 42 1.42 -5.21 9.46
N ASP A 43 0.53 -4.96 10.41
CA ASP A 43 -0.78 -5.62 10.49
C ASP A 43 -1.62 -5.36 9.23
N LYS A 44 -1.63 -4.12 8.72
CA LYS A 44 -2.33 -3.78 7.46
C LYS A 44 -1.75 -4.54 6.29
N VAL A 45 -0.42 -4.62 6.21
CA VAL A 45 0.27 -5.34 5.13
C VAL A 45 -0.06 -6.83 5.19
N SER A 46 -0.04 -7.41 6.40
CA SER A 46 -0.36 -8.81 6.65
C SER A 46 -1.82 -9.16 6.31
N TRP A 47 -2.75 -8.29 6.69
CA TRP A 47 -4.17 -8.44 6.31
C TRP A 47 -4.37 -8.34 4.80
N LEU A 48 -3.84 -7.28 4.17
CA LEU A 48 -4.02 -7.03 2.74
C LEU A 48 -3.43 -8.16 1.88
N ARG A 49 -2.27 -8.70 2.27
CA ARG A 49 -1.72 -9.89 1.60
C ARG A 49 -2.51 -11.16 1.88
N GLY A 50 -3.07 -11.31 3.08
CA GLY A 50 -3.82 -12.51 3.46
C GLY A 50 -5.16 -12.60 2.72
N GLU A 51 -5.86 -11.47 2.61
CA GLU A 51 -7.16 -11.40 1.93
C GLU A 51 -7.05 -11.50 0.40
N HIS A 52 -5.98 -10.96 -0.18
CA HIS A 52 -5.86 -10.80 -1.64
C HIS A 52 -4.65 -11.50 -2.27
N ASP A 53 -3.97 -12.37 -1.52
CA ASP A 53 -2.76 -13.09 -1.93
C ASP A 53 -1.68 -12.18 -2.56
N LEU A 54 -1.51 -10.99 -1.99
CA LEU A 54 -0.58 -9.99 -2.53
C LEU A 54 0.85 -10.27 -2.09
N ALA A 55 1.80 -10.05 -3.01
CA ALA A 55 3.22 -10.04 -2.67
C ALA A 55 3.49 -8.97 -1.59
N TYR A 56 4.36 -9.31 -0.63
CA TYR A 56 4.68 -8.43 0.50
C TYR A 56 5.13 -7.02 0.05
N GLY A 57 5.91 -6.92 -1.04
CA GLY A 57 6.33 -5.64 -1.61
C GLY A 57 5.17 -4.80 -2.16
N HIS A 58 4.18 -5.43 -2.79
CA HIS A 58 2.98 -4.76 -3.29
C HIS A 58 2.10 -4.26 -2.15
N ALA A 59 1.80 -5.13 -1.19
CA ALA A 59 1.02 -4.78 -0.01
C ALA A 59 1.69 -3.64 0.77
N LYS A 60 3.00 -3.72 1.00
CA LYS A 60 3.78 -2.66 1.65
C LYS A 60 3.66 -1.32 0.90
N ALA A 61 3.79 -1.31 -0.42
CA ALA A 61 3.70 -0.10 -1.23
C ALA A 61 2.31 0.56 -1.16
N ILE A 62 1.24 -0.25 -1.17
CA ILE A 62 -0.15 0.22 -1.05
C ILE A 62 -0.38 0.87 0.32
N ILE A 63 -0.03 0.18 1.41
CA ILE A 63 -0.24 0.69 2.77
C ILE A 63 0.57 1.98 2.99
N HIS A 64 1.77 2.07 2.44
CA HIS A 64 2.60 3.27 2.54
C HIS A 64 1.94 4.48 1.86
N GLU A 65 1.44 4.29 0.64
CA GLU A 65 0.68 5.30 -0.10
C GLU A 65 -0.61 5.72 0.64
N TYR A 66 -1.32 4.76 1.24
CA TYR A 66 -2.50 5.03 2.07
C TYR A 66 -2.16 5.93 3.25
N ASP A 67 -1.09 5.62 3.98
CA ASP A 67 -0.68 6.38 5.15
C ASP A 67 -0.24 7.80 4.78
N LEU A 68 0.51 7.96 3.68
CA LEU A 68 0.88 9.27 3.13
C LEU A 68 -0.35 10.13 2.80
N ARG A 69 -1.32 9.56 2.06
CA ARG A 69 -2.57 10.27 1.72
C ARG A 69 -3.39 10.59 2.97
N ARG A 70 -3.45 9.67 3.93
CA ARG A 70 -4.17 9.89 5.20
C ARG A 70 -3.52 10.99 6.05
N ALA A 71 -2.20 11.01 6.11
CA ALA A 71 -1.44 12.06 6.80
C ALA A 71 -1.68 13.42 6.14
N ALA A 72 -1.63 13.48 4.80
CA ALA A 72 -1.94 14.70 4.05
C ALA A 72 -3.37 15.22 4.32
N ARG A 73 -4.37 14.32 4.41
CA ARG A 73 -5.75 14.70 4.78
C ARG A 73 -5.92 15.17 6.22
N ARG A 74 -5.07 14.71 7.16
CA ARG A 74 -5.13 15.11 8.58
C ARG A 74 -4.44 16.44 8.88
N LEU A 75 -3.59 16.92 7.98
CA LEU A 75 -2.81 18.15 8.13
C LEU A 75 -3.46 19.37 7.46
N GLY A 76 -4.64 19.21 6.83
CA GLY A 76 -5.47 20.30 6.29
C GLY A 76 -6.74 20.48 7.10
#